data_AF-A0A2N3XTK2-F1
#
_entry.id   AF-A0A2N3XTK2-F1
#
_cell.length_a   1.000
_cell.length_b   1.000
_cell.length_c   1.000
_cell.angle_alpha   90.00
_cell.angle_beta   90.00
_cell.angle_gamma   90.00
#
_symmetry.space_group_name_H-M   'P 1'
#
loop_
_entity.id
_entity.type
_entity.pdbx_description
1 polymer ?
#
loop_
_entity_poly.entity_id
_entity_poly.type
_entity_poly.pdbx_seq_one_letter_code
_entity_poly.pdbx_strand_id
1 'polypeptide(L)' 'MTHSKDESNVKIGRWAAFGYQNHVIPDDDPRRDGPELIAVCGVMTAPEDIGGRDQRTTCSVCAAEVRSGRIEVRPMSFG' A
#
# COMPACT_ATOMS: atom_id res chain seq x y z
N MET A 1 19.10 -28.70 -9.17
CA MET A 1 18.44 -27.74 -8.26
C MET A 1 17.92 -26.60 -9.11
N THR A 2 16.67 -26.71 -9.57
CA THR A 2 16.02 -25.67 -10.37
C THR A 2 15.64 -24.54 -9.42
N HIS A 3 16.37 -23.43 -9.50
CA HIS A 3 15.88 -22.15 -8.99
C HIS A 3 14.68 -21.78 -9.86
N SER A 4 13.48 -22.19 -9.44
CA SER A 4 12.26 -21.54 -9.87
C SER A 4 12.40 -20.09 -9.44
N LYS A 5 12.75 -19.21 -10.37
CA LYS A 5 12.43 -17.79 -10.24
C LYS A 5 10.92 -17.76 -10.12
N ASP A 6 10.43 -17.69 -8.90
CA ASP A 6 9.16 -17.03 -8.63
C ASP A 6 9.34 -15.65 -9.27
N GLU A 7 8.76 -15.45 -10.45
CA GLU A 7 8.53 -14.11 -10.97
C GLU A 7 7.56 -13.47 -9.98
N SER A 8 8.12 -13.06 -8.84
CA SER A 8 7.40 -12.45 -7.75
C SER A 8 6.77 -11.21 -8.34
N ASN A 9 5.47 -11.31 -8.56
CA ASN A 9 4.60 -10.29 -9.11
C ASN A 9 4.65 -9.09 -8.16
N VAL A 10 5.65 -8.22 -8.34
CA VAL A 10 5.84 -7.03 -7.53
C VAL A 10 4.59 -6.18 -7.68
N LYS A 11 3.86 -6.02 -6.58
CA LYS A 11 2.65 -5.20 -6.57
C LYS A 11 3.05 -3.73 -6.61
N ILE A 12 2.17 -2.90 -7.18
CA ILE A 12 2.32 -1.45 -7.15
C ILE A 12 1.36 -0.91 -6.10
N GLY A 13 1.80 0.06 -5.30
CA GLY A 13 0.93 0.75 -4.36
C GLY A 13 1.30 2.21 -4.13
N ARG A 14 0.50 2.87 -3.28
CA ARG A 14 0.67 4.28 -2.92
C ARG A 14 0.57 4.49 -1.41
N TRP A 15 1.32 5.45 -0.89
CA TRP A 15 1.27 5.84 0.53
C TRP A 15 0.07 6.74 0.81
N ALA A 16 -0.84 6.31 1.68
CA ALA A 16 -2.00 7.07 2.13
C ALA A 16 -1.99 7.23 3.66
N ALA A 17 -2.47 8.38 4.13
CA ALA A 17 -2.52 8.71 5.55
C ALA A 17 -3.93 8.42 6.13
N PHE A 18 -4.04 7.46 7.04
CA PHE A 18 -5.26 7.12 7.79
C PHE A 18 -4.92 6.31 9.05
N GLY A 19 -5.85 6.13 9.99
CA GLY A 19 -5.59 5.29 11.17
C GLY A 19 -4.36 5.71 12.00
N TYR A 20 -4.12 7.02 12.12
CA TYR A 20 -2.96 7.64 12.80
C TYR A 20 -1.58 7.34 12.19
N GLN A 21 -1.49 6.64 11.06
CA GLN A 21 -0.23 6.27 10.41
C GLN A 21 -0.28 6.49 8.90
N ASN A 22 0.87 6.33 8.25
CA ASN A 22 0.96 6.21 6.79
C ASN A 22 0.97 4.72 6.41
N HIS A 23 0.06 4.32 5.52
CA HIS A 23 -0.14 2.95 5.05
C HIS A 23 0.06 2.87 3.53
N VAL A 24 0.38 1.68 3.00
CA VAL A 24 0.39 1.45 1.55
C VAL A 24 -0.90 0.79 1.13
N ILE A 25 -1.59 1.39 0.16
CA ILE A 25 -2.75 0.81 -0.53
C ILE A 25 -2.27 0.25 -1.87
N PRO A 26 -2.51 -1.04 -2.18
CA PRO A 26 -2.20 -1.60 -3.50
C PRO A 26 -3.08 -0.97 -4.59
N ASP A 27 -2.47 -0.60 -5.72
CA ASP A 27 -3.19 0.01 -6.86
C ASP A 27 -3.99 -1.02 -7.67
N ASP A 28 -3.58 -2.29 -7.58
CA ASP A 28 -4.21 -3.45 -8.22
C ASP A 28 -5.31 -4.11 -7.36
N ASP A 29 -5.66 -3.53 -6.20
CA ASP A 29 -6.73 -4.07 -5.37
C ASP A 29 -8.09 -3.86 -6.07
N PRO A 30 -8.84 -4.93 -6.40
CA PRO A 30 -10.15 -4.79 -7.06
C PRO A 30 -11.18 -4.06 -6.17
N ARG A 31 -10.93 -3.94 -4.87
CA ARG A 31 -11.78 -3.21 -3.92
C ARG A 31 -11.47 -1.72 -3.88
N ARG A 32 -10.52 -1.22 -4.67
CA ARG A 32 -10.15 0.21 -4.71
C ARG A 32 -11.31 1.15 -5.04
N ASP A 33 -12.32 0.65 -5.75
CA ASP A 33 -13.53 1.38 -6.16
C ASP A 33 -14.74 1.00 -5.27
N GLY A 34 -14.50 0.17 -4.24
CA GLY A 34 -15.49 -0.28 -3.27
C GLY A 34 -15.60 0.65 -2.05
N PRO A 35 -16.49 0.31 -1.10
CA PRO A 35 -16.73 1.13 0.09
C PRO A 35 -15.58 1.09 1.11
N GLU A 36 -14.63 0.15 0.95
CA GLU A 36 -13.51 -0.03 1.87
C GLU A 36 -12.22 -0.26 1.08
N LEU A 37 -11.19 0.51 1.44
CA LEU A 37 -9.83 0.32 1.00
C LEU A 37 -9.06 -0.48 2.03
N ILE A 38 -8.19 -1.37 1.57
CA ILE A 38 -7.43 -2.26 2.44
C ILE A 38 -5.96 -2.04 2.20
N ALA A 39 -5.26 -1.55 3.21
CA ALA A 39 -3.81 -1.43 3.16
C ALA A 39 -3.14 -2.81 3.20
N VAL A 40 -1.89 -2.85 2.77
CA VAL A 40 -1.02 -4.04 2.83
C VAL A 40 -0.98 -4.68 4.23
N CYS A 41 -1.06 -3.88 5.29
CA CYS A 41 -1.08 -4.37 6.66
C CYS A 41 -2.45 -4.90 7.14
N GLY A 42 -3.47 -4.89 6.28
CA GLY A 42 -4.83 -5.34 6.58
C GLY A 42 -5.71 -4.29 7.27
N VAL A 43 -5.21 -3.09 7.57
CA VAL A 43 -6.04 -2.00 8.09
C VAL A 43 -6.97 -1.51 7.00
N MET A 44 -8.25 -1.34 7.34
CA MET A 44 -9.32 -0.94 6.44
C MET A 44 -9.74 0.49 6.72
N THR A 45 -10.17 1.22 5.69
CA THR A 45 -10.64 2.60 5.78
C THR A 45 -11.61 2.91 4.65
N ALA A 46 -12.52 3.86 4.85
CA ALA A 46 -13.35 4.34 3.75
C ALA A 46 -12.51 5.19 2.77
N PRO A 47 -12.83 5.20 1.46
CA PRO A 47 -12.12 6.02 0.48
C PRO A 47 -12.08 7.52 0.83
N GLU A 48 -13.14 8.07 1.42
CA GLU A 48 -13.24 9.48 1.84
C GLU A 48 -12.32 9.84 3.01
N ASP A 49 -11.85 8.85 3.78
CA ASP A 49 -11.02 9.05 4.96
C ASP A 49 -9.51 9.03 4.65
N ILE A 50 -9.13 8.73 3.40
CA ILE A 50 -7.72 8.69 3.01
C ILE A 50 -7.17 10.08 2.73
N GLY A 51 -6.08 10.43 3.40
CA GLY A 51 -5.23 11.56 3.02
C GLY A 51 -4.09 11.14 2.10
N GLY A 52 -3.49 12.11 1.42
CA GLY A 52 -2.14 11.94 0.89
C GLY A 52 -1.14 11.67 2.01
N ARG A 53 0.01 11.06 1.68
CA ARG A 53 1.09 10.85 2.65
C ARG A 53 1.44 12.14 3.38
N ASP A 54 1.46 12.10 4.71
CA ASP A 54 1.70 13.26 5.58
C ASP A 54 2.82 13.00 6.61
N GLN A 55 2.90 13.83 7.66
CA GLN A 55 3.91 13.75 8.72
C GLN A 55 3.68 12.63 9.75
N ARG A 56 2.60 11.83 9.62
CA ARG A 56 2.37 10.69 10.52
C ARG A 56 3.46 9.64 10.37
N THR A 57 3.66 8.85 11.42
CA THR A 57 4.60 7.72 11.37
C THR A 57 4.17 6.68 10.35
N THR A 58 5.12 6.03 9.70
CA THR A 58 4.85 4.94 8.76
C THR A 58 4.48 3.66 9.49
N CYS A 59 3.43 2.98 9.02
CA CYS A 59 3.08 1.64 9.48
C CYS A 59 4.26 0.67 9.25
N SER A 60 4.71 0.02 10.32
CA SER A 60 5.89 -0.85 10.30
C SER A 60 5.77 -2.03 9.33
N VAL A 61 4.56 -2.61 9.22
CA VAL A 61 4.26 -3.72 8.29
C VAL A 61 4.32 -3.25 6.85
N CYS A 62 3.62 -2.16 6.50
CA CYS A 62 3.69 -1.59 5.15
C CYS A 62 5.13 -1.20 4.78
N ALA A 63 5.89 -0.63 5.72
CA ALA A 63 7.29 -0.29 5.50
C ALA A 63 8.17 -1.53 5.27
N ALA A 64 7.90 -2.63 5.96
CA ALA A 64 8.62 -3.89 5.76
C ALA A 64 8.36 -4.49 4.37
N GLU A 65 7.12 -4.43 3.89
CA GLU A 65 6.74 -4.90 2.56
C GLU A 65 7.37 -4.05 1.44
N VAL A 66 7.46 -2.73 1.63
CA VAL A 66 8.18 -1.85 0.70
C VAL A 66 9.67 -2.17 0.70
N ARG A 67 10.29 -2.32 1.89
CA ARG A 67 11.73 -2.65 1.98
C ARG A 67 12.07 -4.03 1.45
N SER A 68 11.14 -4.99 1.51
CA SER A 68 11.35 -6.34 0.98
C SER A 68 11.24 -6.40 -0.54
N GLY A 69 10.77 -5.34 -1.19
CA GLY A 69 10.53 -5.30 -2.64
C GLY A 69 9.28 -6.06 -3.07
N ARG A 70 8.45 -6.55 -2.15
CA ARG A 70 7.16 -7.18 -2.46
C ARG A 70 6.14 -6.16 -3.00
N ILE A 71 6.30 -4.90 -2.60
CA ILE A 71 5.52 -3.79 -3.14
C ILE A 71 6.41 -2.60 -3.52
N GLU A 72 6.25 -2.12 -4.74
CA GLU A 72 6.84 -0.88 -5.23
C GLU A 72 5.87 0.27 -4.98
N VAL A 73 6.35 1.37 -4.40
CA VAL A 73 5.53 2.55 -4.10
C VAL A 73 5.74 3.63 -5.14
N ARG A 74 4.66 4.04 -5.80
CA ARG A 74 4.66 5.19 -6.71
C ARG A 74 4.41 6.49 -5.94
N PRO A 75 5.04 7.61 -6.33
CA PRO A 75 4.62 8.93 -5.86
C PRO A 75 3.15 9.15 -6.22
N MET A 76 2.35 9.68 -5.29
CA MET A 76 1.01 10.17 -5.63
C MET A 76 1.14 11.40 -6.52
N SER A 77 0.59 11.34 -7.73
CA SER A 77 0.27 12.52 -8.53
C SER A 77 -1.17 12.92 -8.22
N PHE A 78 -1.36 14.10 -7.65
CA PHE A 78 -2.68 14.73 -7.57
C PHE A 78 -2.97 15.33 -8.96
N GLY A 79 -4.04 14.84 -9.60
CA GLY A 79 -4.64 15.45 -10.79
C GLY A 79 -5.83 16.31 -10.41
#